data_AF-A0AA45RQL2-F1
#
_entry.id   AF-A0AA45RQL2-F1
#
_cell.length_a   1.000
_cell.length_b   1.000
_cell.length_c   1.000
_cell.angle_alpha   90.00
_cell.angle_beta   90.00
_cell.angle_gamma   90.00
#
_symmetry.space_group_name_H-M   'P 1'
#
loop_
_entity.id
_entity.type
_entity.pdbx_description
1 polymer ?
#
loop_
_entity_poly.entity_id
_entity_poly.type
_entity_poly.pdbx_seq_one_letter_code
_entity_poly.pdbx_strand_id
1 'polypeptide(L)'
;MDAVSPVFVRRIAAVAGASSQEKLTMAQHSDIILPTLAYTRADYTALRAFCMKIPLEVIADRYYSHDSPQLETGLERYLLTMRDDLIDRAIVNNPMLAENLKSARRNGHITARTLDMLIQIAEAPAAVPQPHDPIAMWLRPRTTAALRSEHLVTLADLTALMRRRGPSWWRGVPRVGVQRAQALAQWVRKHEATLGSIYVGTYVPAADAKELIGTNASDYLVPLKHAKAPDWLDGSAGVNRDLRFSYIAASNDLEAIRLYLERFSDKPHTLRSYTKELERFLYWCVLEAGKPLSSVLVTDCEQYKVFLKAPGARFVGDRAPRSSARWRPFSKEPLSPASQLHAVVVVRTAFAYLVAVRYLAGNPWLAVKDPNVVERVHELQIDKALSRDLWDEVIERLTLRCQVPENSQDRIALAMMLLLGDSGLRREEVAGAVRCALKPNKWAYDAGQLTVIGKRNKERIVPVSPRTLVALRAHWIDRGMDFDDTDDPRPLLGPLVIPGHEAALERHAAPNAAGYTGDALYRLFQATLKRLRLDPDTPAGFTSEQFNELATASPHALRHTWGTLAVEDGMPLDVAQAILGHRSPSTTAIYVQAKTKRILEEGARYFAKRRDKSQQ
;
A
#
# COMPACT_ATOMS: atom_id res chain seq x y z
N MET A 1 -37.30 -44.35 44.99
CA MET A 1 -36.04 -44.99 45.39
C MET A 1 -35.18 -45.12 44.15
N ASP A 2 -34.05 -44.46 43.97
CA ASP A 2 -33.30 -43.54 44.81
C ASP A 2 -32.53 -42.55 43.91
N ALA A 3 -32.14 -41.45 44.55
CA ALA A 3 -31.58 -40.24 43.98
C ALA A 3 -30.19 -40.43 43.34
N VAL A 4 -29.97 -39.76 42.22
CA VAL A 4 -28.64 -39.43 41.70
C VAL A 4 -28.42 -37.92 41.86
N SER A 5 -27.27 -37.60 42.46
CA SER A 5 -26.85 -36.32 43.05
C SER A 5 -26.38 -35.27 42.02
N PRO A 6 -26.47 -33.95 42.29
CA PRO A 6 -26.29 -32.89 41.29
C PRO A 6 -24.89 -32.26 41.34
N VAL A 7 -24.07 -32.47 40.30
CA VAL A 7 -22.78 -31.75 40.13
C VAL A 7 -22.64 -31.06 38.76
N PHE A 8 -23.63 -31.18 37.86
CA PHE A 8 -23.50 -30.64 36.49
C PHE A 8 -24.03 -29.21 36.25
N VAL A 9 -24.26 -28.40 37.30
CA VAL A 9 -24.79 -27.02 37.16
C VAL A 9 -23.96 -25.93 37.87
N ARG A 10 -22.71 -26.21 38.28
CA ARG A 10 -21.80 -25.15 38.81
C ARG A 10 -20.56 -24.97 37.95
N ARG A 11 -20.73 -24.38 36.76
CA ARG A 11 -19.63 -23.71 36.03
C ARG A 11 -20.03 -22.50 35.17
N ILE A 12 -21.22 -21.94 35.38
CA ILE A 12 -21.71 -20.73 34.68
C ILE A 12 -21.88 -19.50 35.62
N ALA A 13 -21.60 -19.61 36.92
CA ALA A 13 -21.84 -18.52 37.88
C ALA A 13 -20.59 -17.99 38.61
N ALA A 14 -19.39 -18.08 38.01
CA ALA A 14 -18.16 -17.52 38.61
C ALA A 14 -17.27 -16.75 37.60
N VAL A 15 -17.88 -16.12 36.59
CA VAL A 15 -17.18 -15.20 35.65
C VAL A 15 -17.86 -13.82 35.61
N ALA A 16 -18.50 -13.43 36.71
CA ALA A 16 -19.20 -12.15 36.86
C ALA A 16 -18.44 -11.14 37.74
N GLY A 17 -17.11 -11.28 37.89
CA GLY A 17 -16.32 -10.42 38.77
C GLY A 17 -14.87 -10.20 38.36
N ALA A 18 -14.54 -10.23 37.06
CA ALA A 18 -13.21 -9.88 36.56
C ALA A 18 -13.27 -8.58 35.74
N SER A 19 -12.36 -7.65 36.05
CA SER A 19 -12.30 -6.30 35.47
C SER A 19 -12.08 -6.33 33.96
N SER A 20 -12.55 -5.28 33.27
CA SER A 20 -12.46 -5.12 31.81
C SER A 20 -11.03 -5.11 31.24
N GLN A 21 -10.00 -5.11 32.08
CA GLN A 21 -8.59 -5.24 31.65
C GLN A 21 -8.12 -6.69 31.48
N GLU A 22 -8.72 -7.68 32.16
CA GLU A 22 -8.27 -9.08 32.07
C GLU A 22 -8.97 -9.87 30.94
N LYS A 23 -10.09 -9.38 30.42
CA LYS A 23 -10.70 -9.95 29.20
C LYS A 23 -9.96 -9.57 27.91
N LEU A 24 -9.00 -8.64 27.98
CA LEU A 24 -8.13 -8.24 26.86
C LEU A 24 -6.85 -9.08 26.71
N THR A 25 -6.59 -10.03 27.61
CA THR A 25 -5.37 -10.88 27.59
C THR A 25 -5.63 -12.33 27.18
N MET A 26 -6.71 -12.60 26.42
CA MET A 26 -6.85 -13.84 25.65
C MET A 26 -6.69 -13.60 24.14
N ALA A 27 -5.65 -12.87 23.76
CA ALA A 27 -5.16 -12.86 22.38
C ALA A 27 -4.08 -13.94 22.23
N GLN A 28 -4.40 -15.01 21.50
CA GLN A 28 -3.45 -16.10 21.20
C GLN A 28 -2.20 -15.55 20.49
N HIS A 29 -1.05 -15.76 21.15
CA HIS A 29 0.33 -15.74 20.61
C HIS A 29 0.91 -14.39 20.13
N SER A 30 1.16 -13.50 21.09
CA SER A 30 1.97 -12.28 20.92
C SER A 30 3.46 -12.46 21.22
N ASP A 31 3.88 -13.61 21.76
CA ASP A 31 5.29 -13.83 22.14
C ASP A 31 6.15 -14.10 20.91
N ILE A 32 6.90 -13.08 20.49
CA ILE A 32 7.74 -13.08 19.27
C ILE A 32 9.18 -13.51 19.58
N ILE A 33 9.58 -13.43 20.84
CA ILE A 33 10.92 -13.71 21.38
C ILE A 33 10.81 -14.91 22.33
N LEU A 34 11.90 -15.69 22.48
CA LEU A 34 11.96 -16.76 23.48
C LEU A 34 11.97 -16.13 24.89
N PRO A 35 11.02 -16.44 25.79
CA PRO A 35 11.03 -15.89 27.14
C PRO A 35 12.21 -16.45 27.94
N THR A 36 12.92 -15.61 28.68
CA THR A 36 13.91 -16.04 29.67
C THR A 36 13.18 -16.48 30.94
N LEU A 37 12.75 -17.74 31.01
CA LEU A 37 12.30 -18.35 32.26
C LEU A 37 13.53 -18.67 33.15
N ALA A 38 13.43 -18.33 34.44
CA ALA A 38 14.43 -18.66 35.45
C ALA A 38 13.91 -19.85 36.29
N TYR A 39 14.68 -20.94 36.35
CA TYR A 39 14.34 -22.12 37.14
C TYR A 39 15.20 -22.17 38.41
N THR A 40 14.64 -22.71 39.50
CA THR A 40 15.34 -22.80 40.79
C THR A 40 16.22 -24.06 40.87
N ARG A 41 17.14 -24.11 41.85
CA ARG A 41 17.95 -25.33 42.12
C ARG A 41 17.09 -26.55 42.44
N ALA A 42 15.95 -26.35 43.11
CA ALA A 42 14.99 -27.40 43.40
C ALA A 42 14.38 -27.95 42.11
N ASP A 43 14.02 -27.08 41.15
CA ASP A 43 13.47 -27.48 39.86
C ASP A 43 14.44 -28.34 39.02
N TYR A 44 15.71 -27.96 38.98
CA TYR A 44 16.73 -28.74 38.28
C TYR A 44 16.93 -30.13 38.93
N THR A 45 16.89 -30.18 40.26
CA THR A 45 17.04 -31.43 41.01
C THR A 45 15.82 -32.34 40.82
N ALA A 46 14.62 -31.77 40.82
CA ALA A 46 13.37 -32.47 40.53
C ALA A 46 13.33 -33.01 39.10
N LEU A 47 13.76 -32.21 38.10
CA LEU A 47 13.86 -32.66 36.72
C LEU A 47 14.87 -33.81 36.55
N ARG A 48 15.97 -33.79 37.31
CA ARG A 48 16.95 -34.88 37.34
C ARG A 48 16.36 -36.17 37.91
N ALA A 49 15.67 -36.08 39.03
CA ALA A 49 14.96 -37.19 39.65
C ALA A 49 13.91 -37.78 38.69
N PHE A 50 13.19 -36.92 37.96
CA PHE A 50 12.20 -37.32 36.97
C PHE A 50 12.83 -38.07 35.78
N CYS A 51 13.98 -37.60 35.27
CA CYS A 51 14.71 -38.30 34.20
C CYS A 51 15.27 -39.67 34.66
N MET A 52 15.55 -39.82 35.96
CA MET A 52 15.96 -41.10 36.59
C MET A 52 14.77 -42.05 36.87
N LYS A 53 13.56 -41.71 36.41
CA LYS A 53 12.32 -42.47 36.61
C LYS A 53 11.93 -42.65 38.09
N ILE A 54 12.30 -41.70 38.95
CA ILE A 54 11.77 -41.65 40.31
C ILE A 54 10.27 -41.29 40.24
N PRO A 55 9.38 -41.97 40.99
CA PRO A 55 7.93 -41.68 40.97
C PRO A 55 7.62 -40.22 41.30
N LEU A 56 6.68 -39.62 40.57
CA LEU A 56 6.30 -38.21 40.70
C LEU A 56 5.85 -37.83 42.11
N GLU A 57 5.18 -38.74 42.81
CA GLU A 57 4.71 -38.56 44.19
C GLU A 57 5.90 -38.36 45.15
N VAL A 58 6.97 -39.13 44.95
CA VAL A 58 8.20 -39.02 45.75
C VAL A 58 8.96 -37.73 45.42
N ILE A 59 8.92 -37.29 44.16
CA ILE A 59 9.54 -36.02 43.74
C ILE A 59 8.77 -34.83 44.30
N ALA A 60 7.44 -34.87 44.24
CA ALA A 60 6.57 -33.83 44.79
C ALA A 60 6.81 -33.66 46.28
N ASP A 61 6.79 -34.76 47.04
CA ASP A 61 6.96 -34.76 48.51
C ASP A 61 8.38 -34.35 48.95
N ARG A 62 9.41 -34.75 48.20
CA ARG A 62 10.81 -34.51 48.58
C ARG A 62 11.33 -33.13 48.20
N TYR A 63 10.84 -32.53 47.13
CA TYR A 63 11.42 -31.31 46.54
C TYR A 63 10.47 -30.10 46.52
N TYR A 64 9.19 -30.29 46.77
CA TYR A 64 8.19 -29.23 46.72
C TYR A 64 7.28 -29.26 47.95
N SER A 65 6.85 -28.09 48.40
CA SER A 65 5.81 -27.96 49.44
C SER A 65 4.41 -28.11 48.82
N HIS A 66 3.41 -28.51 49.60
CA HIS A 66 2.04 -28.71 49.09
C HIS A 66 1.39 -27.46 48.46
N ASP A 67 1.90 -26.27 48.77
CA ASP A 67 1.49 -24.96 48.23
C ASP A 67 2.38 -24.46 47.08
N SER A 68 3.32 -25.29 46.60
CA SER A 68 4.20 -24.93 45.49
C SER A 68 3.43 -24.76 44.18
N PRO A 69 3.59 -23.64 43.45
CA PRO A 69 2.86 -23.36 42.21
C PRO A 69 3.13 -24.38 41.09
N GLN A 70 4.27 -25.09 41.16
CA GLN A 70 4.64 -26.17 40.26
C GLN A 70 3.68 -27.37 40.34
N LEU A 71 2.97 -27.53 41.45
CA LEU A 71 2.02 -28.62 41.68
C LEU A 71 0.61 -28.29 41.19
N GLU A 72 0.23 -27.00 41.09
CA GLU A 72 -1.13 -26.55 40.74
C GLU A 72 -1.62 -27.00 39.36
N THR A 73 -0.69 -27.11 38.40
CA THR A 73 -1.01 -27.47 36.99
C THR A 73 -0.57 -28.90 36.62
N GLY A 74 -0.02 -29.64 37.59
CA GLY A 74 0.53 -30.99 37.42
C GLY A 74 2.06 -30.99 37.25
N LEU A 75 2.76 -31.61 38.21
CA LEU A 75 4.23 -31.64 38.28
C LEU A 75 4.88 -32.23 37.02
N GLU A 76 4.31 -33.30 36.47
CA GLU A 76 4.82 -33.93 35.25
C GLU A 76 4.85 -32.96 34.06
N ARG A 77 3.75 -32.22 33.87
CA ARG A 77 3.60 -31.26 32.78
C ARG A 77 4.58 -30.10 32.94
N TYR A 78 4.79 -29.63 34.17
CA TYR A 78 5.77 -28.60 34.48
C TYR A 78 7.19 -29.05 34.15
N LEU A 79 7.60 -30.24 34.60
CA LEU A 79 8.93 -30.79 34.35
C LEU A 79 9.19 -31.08 32.87
N LEU A 80 8.19 -31.58 32.13
CA LEU A 80 8.28 -31.76 30.68
C LEU A 80 8.42 -30.42 29.95
N THR A 81 7.70 -29.38 30.39
CA THR A 81 7.79 -28.03 29.80
C THR A 81 9.16 -27.41 30.07
N MET A 82 9.69 -27.56 31.28
CA MET A 82 11.03 -27.12 31.65
C MET A 82 12.11 -27.82 30.82
N ARG A 83 12.00 -29.14 30.65
CA ARG A 83 12.93 -29.94 29.81
C ARG A 83 12.95 -29.45 28.36
N ASP A 84 11.78 -29.23 27.78
CA ASP A 84 11.63 -28.79 26.40
C ASP A 84 12.20 -27.37 26.18
N ASP A 85 12.03 -26.46 27.17
CA ASP A 85 12.64 -25.13 27.15
C ASP A 85 14.18 -25.18 27.20
N LEU A 86 14.74 -26.02 28.08
CA LEU A 86 16.20 -26.20 28.18
C LEU A 86 16.79 -26.80 26.89
N ILE A 87 16.09 -27.73 26.25
CA ILE A 87 16.47 -28.27 24.94
C ILE A 87 16.47 -27.18 23.87
N ASP A 88 15.41 -26.37 23.80
CA ASP A 88 15.29 -25.31 22.80
C ASP A 88 16.43 -24.28 22.97
N ARG A 89 16.81 -23.94 24.22
CA ARG A 89 17.97 -23.08 24.50
C ARG A 89 19.31 -23.72 24.11
N ALA A 90 19.50 -24.99 24.41
CA ALA A 90 20.73 -25.69 24.07
C ALA A 90 20.92 -25.88 22.56
N ILE A 91 19.83 -26.11 21.81
CA ILE A 91 19.84 -26.15 20.33
C ILE A 91 20.28 -24.80 19.75
N VAL A 92 19.81 -23.69 20.33
CA VAL A 92 20.19 -22.34 19.93
C VAL A 92 21.67 -22.07 20.18
N ASN A 93 22.21 -22.53 21.32
CA ASN A 93 23.61 -22.31 21.69
C ASN A 93 24.61 -23.25 20.99
N ASN A 94 24.21 -24.47 20.62
CA ASN A 94 25.08 -25.41 19.89
C ASN A 94 24.28 -26.28 18.89
N PRO A 95 24.19 -25.86 17.61
CA PRO A 95 23.40 -26.53 16.59
C PRO A 95 23.84 -27.97 16.28
N MET A 96 25.08 -28.36 16.58
CA MET A 96 25.57 -29.73 16.33
C MET A 96 24.93 -30.76 17.25
N LEU A 97 24.39 -30.34 18.39
CA LEU A 97 23.66 -31.21 19.32
C LEU A 97 22.17 -31.36 18.95
N ALA A 98 21.69 -30.65 17.93
CA ALA A 98 20.27 -30.52 17.66
C ALA A 98 19.57 -31.81 17.23
N GLU A 99 20.21 -32.67 16.44
CA GLU A 99 19.62 -33.96 16.04
C GLU A 99 19.50 -34.92 17.22
N ASN A 100 20.54 -35.00 18.06
CA ASN A 100 20.54 -35.84 19.26
C ASN A 100 19.47 -35.39 20.27
N LEU A 101 19.33 -34.08 20.47
CA LEU A 101 18.34 -33.51 21.40
C LEU A 101 16.90 -33.56 20.86
N LYS A 102 16.68 -33.41 19.54
CA LYS A 102 15.37 -33.63 18.90
C LYS A 102 14.91 -35.09 18.94
N SER A 103 15.85 -36.03 18.86
CA SER A 103 15.58 -37.46 19.04
C SER A 103 15.16 -37.76 20.49
N ALA A 104 15.86 -37.17 21.47
CA ALA A 104 15.50 -37.30 22.88
C ALA A 104 14.12 -36.70 23.22
N ARG A 105 13.71 -35.62 22.53
CA ARG A 105 12.36 -35.04 22.63
C ARG A 105 11.26 -36.00 22.16
N ARG A 106 11.51 -36.77 21.10
CA ARG A 106 10.55 -37.73 20.51
C ARG A 106 10.46 -39.05 21.29
N ASN A 107 11.58 -39.55 21.78
CA ASN A 107 11.68 -40.87 22.41
C ASN A 107 11.58 -40.82 23.94
N GLY A 108 11.49 -39.62 24.54
CA GLY A 108 11.25 -39.41 25.97
C GLY A 108 12.43 -39.72 26.90
N HIS A 109 13.58 -40.17 26.37
CA HIS A 109 14.73 -40.58 27.18
C HIS A 109 15.91 -39.61 27.02
N ILE A 110 16.21 -38.87 28.09
CA ILE A 110 17.43 -38.06 28.23
C ILE A 110 18.26 -38.71 29.33
N THR A 111 19.54 -39.00 29.06
CA THR A 111 20.43 -39.53 30.10
C THR A 111 20.78 -38.45 31.11
N ALA A 112 21.03 -38.82 32.38
CA ALA A 112 21.41 -37.87 33.43
C ALA A 112 22.63 -37.00 33.02
N ARG A 113 23.60 -37.60 32.30
CA ARG A 113 24.77 -36.90 31.78
C ARG A 113 24.45 -35.85 30.70
N THR A 114 23.47 -36.13 29.84
CA THR A 114 22.99 -35.17 28.83
C THR A 114 22.20 -34.04 29.49
N LEU A 115 21.42 -34.34 30.54
CA LEU A 115 20.72 -33.34 31.32
C LEU A 115 21.70 -32.41 32.06
N ASP A 116 22.78 -32.95 32.63
CA ASP A 116 23.81 -32.16 33.29
C ASP A 116 24.48 -31.18 32.32
N MET A 117 24.75 -31.61 31.07
CA MET A 117 25.24 -30.72 30.01
C MET A 117 24.22 -29.63 29.65
N LEU A 118 22.93 -29.95 29.58
CA LEU A 118 21.85 -28.98 29.30
C LEU A 118 21.73 -27.93 30.41
N ILE A 119 21.83 -28.35 31.67
CA ILE A 119 21.81 -27.47 32.84
C ILE A 119 23.04 -26.55 32.82
N GLN A 120 24.23 -27.09 32.55
CA GLN A 120 25.46 -26.31 32.47
C GLN A 120 25.45 -25.27 31.34
N ILE A 121 24.78 -25.55 30.22
CA ILE A 121 24.57 -24.60 29.11
C ILE A 121 23.50 -23.55 29.47
N ALA A 122 22.52 -23.90 30.29
CA ALA A 122 21.45 -23.00 30.72
C ALA A 122 21.85 -22.06 31.88
N GLU A 123 22.87 -22.43 32.66
CA GLU A 123 23.47 -21.58 33.70
C GLU A 123 24.46 -20.52 33.15
N ALA A 124 24.74 -20.54 31.84
CA ALA A 124 25.53 -19.48 31.20
C ALA A 124 24.74 -18.14 31.22
N PRO A 125 25.38 -16.99 31.54
CA PRO A 125 24.71 -15.70 31.57
C PRO A 125 24.00 -15.43 30.24
N ALA A 126 22.79 -14.86 30.30
CA ALA A 126 21.98 -14.58 29.12
C ALA A 126 22.83 -13.87 28.06
N ALA A 127 22.91 -14.46 26.86
CA ALA A 127 23.65 -13.85 25.76
C ALA A 127 23.15 -12.42 25.53
N VAL A 128 24.06 -11.51 25.17
CA VAL A 128 23.73 -10.13 24.80
C VAL A 128 23.75 -10.05 23.27
N PRO A 129 22.69 -9.57 22.60
CA PRO A 129 22.61 -9.58 21.15
C PRO A 129 23.66 -8.66 20.53
N GLN A 130 24.43 -9.20 19.59
CA GLN A 130 25.44 -8.48 18.84
C GLN A 130 25.00 -8.25 17.39
N PRO A 131 25.47 -7.18 16.72
CA PRO A 131 25.05 -6.86 15.34
C PRO A 131 25.25 -8.00 14.34
N HIS A 132 26.34 -8.77 14.46
CA HIS A 132 26.64 -9.89 13.57
C HIS A 132 25.79 -11.15 13.83
N ASP A 133 24.97 -11.16 14.88
CA ASP A 133 24.24 -12.36 15.27
C ASP A 133 23.18 -12.71 14.21
N PRO A 134 23.03 -14.00 13.86
CA PRO A 134 21.95 -14.44 13.02
C PRO A 134 20.58 -14.13 13.67
N ILE A 135 19.63 -13.58 12.90
CA ILE A 135 18.28 -13.28 13.42
C ILE A 135 17.55 -14.52 13.95
N ALA A 136 17.93 -15.70 13.47
CA ALA A 136 17.37 -17.00 13.88
C ALA A 136 17.69 -17.35 15.34
N MET A 137 18.75 -16.79 15.90
CA MET A 137 19.18 -17.00 17.28
C MET A 137 18.27 -16.28 18.28
N TRP A 138 17.62 -15.19 17.84
CA TRP A 138 16.87 -14.28 18.70
C TRP A 138 15.37 -14.27 18.44
N LEU A 139 14.95 -14.69 17.24
CA LEU A 139 13.58 -14.58 16.77
C LEU A 139 12.98 -15.95 16.48
N ARG A 140 11.69 -16.12 16.78
CA ARG A 140 10.96 -17.36 16.50
C ARG A 140 11.00 -17.73 15.01
N PRO A 141 10.97 -19.04 14.65
CA PRO A 141 11.18 -19.50 13.27
C PRO A 141 10.30 -18.84 12.20
N ARG A 142 9.03 -18.55 12.51
CA ARG A 142 8.10 -17.88 11.58
C ARG A 142 8.51 -16.45 11.26
N THR A 143 8.99 -15.70 12.25
CA THR A 143 9.48 -14.33 12.08
C THR A 143 10.81 -14.33 11.32
N THR A 144 11.68 -15.27 11.65
CA THR A 144 12.95 -15.51 10.95
C THR A 144 12.74 -15.83 9.47
N ALA A 145 11.80 -16.71 9.13
CA ALA A 145 11.50 -17.05 7.74
C ALA A 145 10.97 -15.85 6.94
N ALA A 146 10.12 -15.02 7.55
CA ALA A 146 9.60 -13.80 6.92
C ALA A 146 10.72 -12.79 6.64
N LEU A 147 11.61 -12.55 7.59
CA LEU A 147 12.73 -11.61 7.44
C LEU A 147 13.78 -12.11 6.42
N ARG A 148 14.06 -13.42 6.39
CA ARG A 148 14.97 -14.02 5.39
C ARG A 148 14.47 -13.88 3.95
N SER A 149 13.16 -13.84 3.74
CA SER A 149 12.59 -13.63 2.39
C SER A 149 12.95 -12.25 1.79
N GLU A 150 13.38 -11.31 2.63
CA GLU A 150 13.89 -9.98 2.24
C GLU A 150 15.42 -9.88 2.39
N HIS A 151 16.12 -11.03 2.40
CA HIS A 151 17.58 -11.13 2.57
C HIS A 151 18.13 -10.57 3.89
N LEU A 152 17.32 -10.52 4.96
CA LEU A 152 17.77 -10.12 6.29
C LEU A 152 18.23 -11.37 7.03
N VAL A 153 19.54 -11.48 7.30
CA VAL A 153 20.14 -12.68 7.90
C VAL A 153 20.69 -12.39 9.29
N THR A 154 21.14 -11.16 9.54
CA THR A 154 21.75 -10.71 10.80
C THR A 154 20.94 -9.62 11.50
N LEU A 155 21.18 -9.40 12.80
CA LEU A 155 20.60 -8.29 13.55
C LEU A 155 21.03 -6.91 12.98
N ALA A 156 22.24 -6.81 12.41
CA ALA A 156 22.71 -5.63 11.70
C ALA A 156 21.86 -5.33 10.46
N ASP A 157 21.48 -6.34 9.68
CA ASP A 157 20.60 -6.16 8.51
C ASP A 157 19.23 -5.60 8.94
N LEU A 158 18.69 -6.14 10.04
CA LEU A 158 17.40 -5.72 10.59
C LEU A 158 17.46 -4.27 11.08
N THR A 159 18.48 -3.90 11.86
CA THR A 159 18.61 -2.52 12.37
C THR A 159 18.92 -1.52 11.25
N ALA A 160 19.75 -1.90 10.26
CA ALA A 160 20.00 -1.09 9.07
C ALA A 160 18.71 -0.86 8.26
N LEU A 161 17.87 -1.88 8.08
CA LEU A 161 16.58 -1.75 7.41
C LEU A 161 15.64 -0.81 8.19
N MET A 162 15.57 -0.95 9.51
CA MET A 162 14.76 -0.08 10.38
C MET A 162 15.21 1.38 10.27
N ARG A 163 16.53 1.65 10.28
CA ARG A 163 17.09 3.00 10.06
C ARG A 163 16.74 3.53 8.66
N ARG A 164 16.92 2.71 7.63
CA ARG A 164 16.67 3.08 6.22
C ARG A 164 15.20 3.34 5.92
N ARG A 165 14.27 2.56 6.48
CA ARG A 165 12.82 2.65 6.16
C ARG A 165 11.99 3.36 7.24
N GLY A 166 12.53 3.59 8.44
CA GLY A 166 11.89 4.36 9.52
C GLY A 166 10.68 3.63 10.16
N PRO A 167 9.70 4.38 10.74
CA PRO A 167 8.58 3.80 11.51
C PRO A 167 7.68 2.83 10.75
N SER A 168 7.75 2.85 9.42
CA SER A 168 6.98 1.98 8.52
C SER A 168 7.86 0.91 7.83
N TRP A 169 9.01 0.56 8.41
CA TRP A 169 9.98 -0.37 7.81
C TRP A 169 9.40 -1.72 7.35
N TRP A 170 8.36 -2.17 8.05
CA TRP A 170 7.67 -3.44 7.86
C TRP A 170 6.69 -3.46 6.68
N ARG A 171 6.29 -2.31 6.11
CA ARG A 171 5.24 -2.26 5.05
C ARG A 171 5.61 -2.97 3.74
N GLY A 172 6.86 -3.38 3.59
CA GLY A 172 7.35 -4.19 2.48
C GLY A 172 7.97 -5.52 2.91
N VAL A 173 7.75 -5.97 4.14
CA VAL A 173 8.25 -7.27 4.63
C VAL A 173 7.07 -8.25 4.69
N PRO A 174 7.06 -9.31 3.87
CA PRO A 174 5.96 -10.26 3.83
C PRO A 174 5.67 -10.82 5.22
N ARG A 175 4.38 -10.89 5.59
CA ARG A 175 3.91 -11.52 6.84
C ARG A 175 4.45 -10.86 8.13
N VAL A 176 5.01 -9.65 8.08
CA VAL A 176 5.30 -8.83 9.27
C VAL A 176 4.30 -7.68 9.32
N GLY A 177 3.32 -7.78 10.23
CA GLY A 177 2.30 -6.72 10.45
C GLY A 177 2.75 -5.66 11.45
N VAL A 178 1.94 -4.60 11.59
CA VAL A 178 2.18 -3.44 12.49
C VAL A 178 2.63 -3.87 13.89
N GLN A 179 1.87 -4.78 14.52
CA GLN A 179 2.12 -5.21 15.90
C GLN A 179 3.47 -5.95 16.05
N ARG A 180 3.76 -6.89 15.14
CA ARG A 180 5.06 -7.59 15.13
C ARG A 180 6.22 -6.63 14.89
N ALA A 181 6.03 -5.66 14.01
CA ALA A 181 7.04 -4.67 13.71
C ALA A 181 7.31 -3.73 14.89
N GLN A 182 6.28 -3.34 15.64
CA GLN A 182 6.41 -2.56 16.86
C GLN A 182 7.14 -3.35 17.95
N ALA A 183 6.79 -4.62 18.16
CA ALA A 183 7.47 -5.49 19.13
C ALA A 183 8.96 -5.68 18.81
N LEU A 184 9.30 -5.92 17.53
CA LEU A 184 10.69 -5.99 17.08
C LEU A 184 11.44 -4.66 17.31
N ALA A 185 10.82 -3.53 16.98
CA ALA A 185 11.42 -2.22 17.21
C ALA A 185 11.62 -1.93 18.71
N GLN A 186 10.69 -2.32 19.57
CA GLN A 186 10.82 -2.20 21.02
C GLN A 186 11.94 -3.10 21.57
N TRP A 187 12.06 -4.34 21.09
CA TRP A 187 13.13 -5.24 21.49
C TRP A 187 14.51 -4.73 21.09
N VAL A 188 14.65 -4.19 19.87
CA VAL A 188 15.90 -3.56 19.43
C VAL A 188 16.23 -2.34 20.30
N ARG A 189 15.24 -1.52 20.67
CA ARG A 189 15.45 -0.39 21.61
C ARG A 189 15.93 -0.85 22.99
N LYS A 190 15.41 -1.97 23.50
CA LYS A 190 15.88 -2.54 24.78
C LYS A 190 17.36 -2.94 24.73
N HIS A 191 17.89 -3.24 23.55
CA HIS A 191 19.29 -3.64 23.33
C HIS A 191 20.06 -2.59 22.51
N GLU A 192 19.67 -1.31 22.64
CA GLU A 192 20.31 -0.19 21.91
C GLU A 192 21.81 -0.07 22.23
N ALA A 193 22.23 -0.43 23.44
CA ALA A 193 23.63 -0.41 23.87
C ALA A 193 24.55 -1.28 22.99
N THR A 194 24.03 -2.37 22.39
CA THR A 194 24.82 -3.28 21.55
C THR A 194 24.45 -3.23 20.07
N LEU A 195 23.16 -3.07 19.75
CA LEU A 195 22.67 -3.05 18.37
C LEU A 195 22.71 -1.65 17.73
N GLY A 196 22.94 -0.62 18.55
CA GLY A 196 22.94 0.78 18.16
C GLY A 196 21.54 1.33 17.91
N SER A 197 21.41 2.66 17.99
CA SER A 197 20.09 3.32 17.90
C SER A 197 19.39 3.06 16.57
N ILE A 198 18.10 2.72 16.62
CA ILE A 198 17.21 2.73 15.44
C ILE A 198 16.50 4.08 15.23
N TYR A 199 16.78 5.07 16.09
CA TYR A 199 16.33 6.44 15.90
C TYR A 199 17.25 7.18 14.93
N VAL A 200 16.70 7.57 13.78
CA VAL A 200 17.32 8.53 12.86
C VAL A 200 16.47 9.79 12.89
N GLY A 201 16.81 10.71 13.80
CA GLY A 201 16.12 11.98 13.98
C GLY A 201 14.74 11.83 14.63
N THR A 202 14.49 12.66 15.63
CA THR A 202 13.23 12.76 16.36
C THR A 202 12.03 12.89 15.42
N TYR A 203 10.99 12.10 15.71
CA TYR A 203 9.61 12.53 15.42
C TYR A 203 9.40 13.81 16.21
N VAL A 204 9.31 14.95 15.51
CA VAL A 204 8.82 16.19 16.11
C VAL A 204 7.30 16.06 16.12
N PRO A 205 6.64 15.89 17.28
CA PRO A 205 5.20 16.01 17.36
C PRO A 205 4.82 17.39 16.82
N ALA A 206 3.70 17.50 16.13
CA ALA A 206 3.22 18.70 15.45
C ALA A 206 2.93 19.92 16.38
N ALA A 207 3.44 19.92 17.62
CA ALA A 207 3.18 20.91 18.64
C ALA A 207 4.18 22.08 18.68
N ASP A 208 5.40 21.92 18.14
CA ASP A 208 6.38 23.02 18.10
C ASP A 208 6.82 23.27 16.66
N ALA A 209 6.26 24.31 16.04
CA ALA A 209 6.76 24.89 14.81
C ALA A 209 8.17 25.46 15.04
N LYS A 210 9.19 24.60 14.97
CA LYS A 210 10.58 25.03 14.91
C LYS A 210 10.90 25.38 13.45
N GLU A 211 11.06 26.68 13.20
CA GLU A 211 12.09 27.30 12.36
C GLU A 211 12.81 26.32 11.41
N LEU A 212 12.95 26.52 10.10
CA LEU A 212 12.97 27.71 9.27
C LEU A 212 13.17 27.11 7.86
N ILE A 213 12.69 27.74 6.78
CA ILE A 213 13.39 27.58 5.50
C ILE A 213 14.70 28.38 5.62
N GLY A 214 15.62 27.91 6.47
CA GLY A 214 16.74 28.71 6.97
C GLY A 214 18.05 28.36 6.31
N THR A 215 18.83 29.38 6.01
CA THR A 215 20.18 29.34 5.43
C THR A 215 21.23 28.67 6.32
N ASN A 216 20.94 28.51 7.61
CA ASN A 216 21.79 27.76 8.54
C ASN A 216 21.52 26.27 8.39
N ALA A 217 22.34 25.60 7.55
CA ALA A 217 22.81 24.20 7.55
C ALA A 217 22.04 23.08 8.30
N SER A 218 20.75 23.24 8.56
CA SER A 218 19.86 22.17 8.96
C SER A 218 19.55 21.42 7.67
N ASP A 219 20.12 20.23 7.53
CA ASP A 219 19.85 19.29 6.45
C ASP A 219 18.39 18.79 6.42
N TYR A 220 17.46 19.41 7.18
CA TYR A 220 16.08 18.98 7.26
C TYR A 220 15.09 19.97 6.65
N LEU A 221 14.36 19.50 5.64
CA LEU A 221 13.23 20.21 5.02
C LEU A 221 11.91 19.81 5.70
N VAL A 222 11.11 20.79 6.12
CA VAL A 222 9.81 20.59 6.78
C VAL A 222 8.65 20.88 5.85
N PRO A 223 7.62 20.02 5.71
CA PRO A 223 6.50 20.24 4.79
C PRO A 223 5.85 21.61 4.91
N LEU A 224 5.25 22.11 3.83
CA LEU A 224 4.67 23.45 3.70
C LEU A 224 3.73 23.85 4.86
N LYS A 225 2.96 22.88 5.38
CA LYS A 225 2.05 23.08 6.51
C LYS A 225 2.75 23.48 7.82
N HIS A 226 4.03 23.15 7.96
CA HIS A 226 4.86 23.46 9.12
C HIS A 226 6.01 24.42 8.76
N ALA A 227 6.11 24.85 7.50
CA ALA A 227 7.15 25.75 7.06
C ALA A 227 6.90 27.17 7.59
N LYS A 228 7.99 27.88 7.86
CA LYS A 228 8.04 29.34 8.05
C LYS A 228 9.27 29.85 7.31
N ALA A 229 9.09 30.87 6.47
CA ALA A 229 10.23 31.54 5.82
C ALA A 229 10.94 32.46 6.84
N PRO A 230 12.25 32.72 6.69
CA PRO A 230 12.90 33.80 7.43
C PRO A 230 12.17 35.11 7.19
N ASP A 231 12.11 35.99 8.19
CA ASP A 231 11.36 37.24 8.11
C ASP A 231 11.80 38.13 6.92
N TRP A 232 13.07 38.04 6.50
CA TRP A 232 13.62 38.76 5.34
C TRP A 232 13.35 38.09 3.98
N LEU A 233 12.85 36.84 3.97
CA LEU A 233 12.44 36.07 2.77
C LEU A 233 10.97 35.65 2.82
N ASP A 234 10.16 36.24 3.71
CA ASP A 234 8.75 35.90 3.85
C ASP A 234 7.88 36.54 2.75
N GLY A 235 8.40 37.56 2.07
CA GLY A 235 7.71 38.27 1.00
C GLY A 235 6.71 39.32 1.48
N SER A 236 6.73 39.69 2.77
CA SER A 236 5.98 40.85 3.29
C SER A 236 6.40 42.15 2.60
N ALA A 237 7.70 42.29 2.27
CA ALA A 237 8.28 43.44 1.56
C ALA A 237 8.79 43.08 0.15
N GLY A 238 8.18 42.08 -0.52
CA GLY A 238 8.64 41.64 -1.84
C GLY A 238 8.53 42.71 -2.92
N VAL A 239 9.51 42.75 -3.84
CA VAL A 239 9.62 43.77 -4.90
C VAL A 239 8.42 43.79 -5.85
N ASN A 240 7.81 42.64 -6.12
CA ASN A 240 6.63 42.49 -6.98
C ASN A 240 5.33 42.32 -6.16
N ARG A 241 5.34 42.65 -4.87
CA ARG A 241 4.13 42.66 -4.04
C ARG A 241 3.31 43.93 -4.28
N ASP A 242 2.00 43.81 -4.47
CA ASP A 242 1.11 44.99 -4.50
C ASP A 242 0.76 45.39 -3.06
N LEU A 243 1.43 46.44 -2.56
CA LEU A 243 1.22 46.95 -1.21
C LEU A 243 -0.01 47.85 -1.08
N ARG A 244 -0.67 48.20 -2.18
CA ARG A 244 -1.80 49.15 -2.16
C ARG A 244 -3.07 48.47 -1.70
N PHE A 245 -3.33 47.26 -2.22
CA PHE A 245 -4.56 46.53 -1.97
C PHE A 245 -4.45 45.08 -2.46
N SER A 246 -4.96 44.14 -1.66
CA SER A 246 -5.10 42.72 -2.01
C SER A 246 -6.51 42.24 -1.64
N TYR A 247 -7.12 41.43 -2.51
CA TYR A 247 -8.41 40.79 -2.25
C TYR A 247 -8.32 39.63 -1.25
N ILE A 248 -7.11 39.22 -0.89
CA ILE A 248 -6.86 38.18 0.12
C ILE A 248 -6.13 38.77 1.33
N ALA A 249 -6.49 38.30 2.52
CA ALA A 249 -5.85 38.66 3.78
C ALA A 249 -4.58 37.83 4.01
N ALA A 250 -3.56 38.06 3.18
CA ALA A 250 -2.25 37.41 3.29
C ALA A 250 -1.16 38.43 3.61
N SER A 251 -0.42 38.21 4.70
CA SER A 251 0.66 39.10 5.16
C SER A 251 2.02 38.73 4.54
N ASN A 252 2.19 37.49 4.08
CA ASN A 252 3.43 36.96 3.50
C ASN A 252 3.11 35.96 2.36
N ASP A 253 4.15 35.54 1.63
CA ASP A 253 4.02 34.68 0.45
C ASP A 253 3.42 33.32 0.81
N LEU A 254 3.78 32.81 1.99
CA LEU A 254 3.34 31.50 2.45
C LEU A 254 1.84 31.49 2.75
N GLU A 255 1.32 32.52 3.40
CA GLU A 255 -0.12 32.71 3.62
C GLU A 255 -0.87 32.83 2.29
N ALA A 256 -0.35 33.58 1.32
CA ALA A 256 -0.97 33.73 0.01
C ALA A 256 -1.08 32.38 -0.73
N ILE A 257 -0.04 31.55 -0.64
CA ILE A 257 -0.04 30.19 -1.21
C ILE A 257 -1.01 29.26 -0.48
N ARG A 258 -1.12 29.35 0.85
CA ARG A 258 -2.09 28.57 1.63
C ARG A 258 -3.52 28.92 1.22
N LEU A 259 -3.87 30.20 1.13
CA LEU A 259 -5.18 30.67 0.66
C LEU A 259 -5.48 30.22 -0.78
N TYR A 260 -4.47 30.22 -1.67
CA TYR A 260 -4.64 29.66 -3.01
C TYR A 260 -4.97 28.16 -2.98
N LEU A 261 -4.30 27.39 -2.11
CA LEU A 261 -4.48 25.95 -2.00
C LEU A 261 -5.85 25.57 -1.39
N GLU A 262 -6.39 26.37 -0.47
CA GLU A 262 -7.71 26.15 0.14
C GLU A 262 -8.85 26.06 -0.89
N ARG A 263 -8.70 26.71 -2.05
CA ARG A 263 -9.63 26.64 -3.20
C ARG A 263 -9.78 25.24 -3.80
N PHE A 264 -8.91 24.31 -3.44
CA PHE A 264 -8.92 22.93 -3.90
C PHE A 264 -9.18 21.93 -2.75
N SER A 265 -9.68 22.39 -1.61
CA SER A 265 -10.04 21.55 -0.46
C SER A 265 -11.04 20.44 -0.83
N ASP A 266 -11.95 20.72 -1.76
CA ASP A 266 -12.90 19.78 -2.35
C ASP A 266 -12.27 18.77 -3.35
N LYS A 267 -11.01 19.00 -3.76
CA LYS A 267 -10.29 18.21 -4.79
C LYS A 267 -8.97 17.66 -4.26
N PRO A 268 -8.99 16.58 -3.46
CA PRO A 268 -7.81 16.07 -2.75
C PRO A 268 -6.61 15.72 -3.66
N HIS A 269 -6.85 15.23 -4.88
CA HIS A 269 -5.77 14.90 -5.82
C HIS A 269 -5.09 16.17 -6.37
N THR A 270 -5.90 17.16 -6.76
CA THR A 270 -5.39 18.46 -7.24
C THR A 270 -4.66 19.18 -6.13
N LEU A 271 -5.25 19.24 -4.93
CA LEU A 271 -4.62 19.83 -3.75
C LEU A 271 -3.24 19.20 -3.49
N ARG A 272 -3.15 17.87 -3.38
CA ARG A 272 -1.87 17.19 -3.16
C ARG A 272 -0.85 17.49 -4.25
N SER A 273 -1.27 17.52 -5.52
CA SER A 273 -0.38 17.85 -6.62
C SER A 273 0.09 19.30 -6.55
N TYR A 274 -0.81 20.25 -6.31
CA TYR A 274 -0.51 21.67 -6.30
C TYR A 274 0.35 22.04 -5.11
N THR A 275 0.03 21.52 -3.92
CA THR A 275 0.87 21.66 -2.72
C THR A 275 2.29 21.17 -3.01
N LYS A 276 2.44 19.99 -3.62
CA LYS A 276 3.77 19.44 -3.94
C LYS A 276 4.59 20.35 -4.87
N GLU A 277 4.00 20.89 -5.94
CA GLU A 277 4.76 21.74 -6.87
C GLU A 277 5.03 23.16 -6.33
N LEU A 278 4.07 23.75 -5.61
CA LEU A 278 4.27 25.06 -4.98
C LEU A 278 5.26 25.00 -3.81
N GLU A 279 5.25 23.91 -3.05
CA GLU A 279 6.23 23.63 -2.00
C GLU A 279 7.66 23.54 -2.58
N ARG A 280 7.83 22.81 -3.70
CA ARG A 280 9.13 22.76 -4.41
C ARG A 280 9.60 24.13 -4.87
N PHE A 281 8.69 24.92 -5.44
CA PHE A 281 9.03 26.25 -5.93
C PHE A 281 9.40 27.21 -4.80
N LEU A 282 8.62 27.22 -3.71
CA LEU A 282 8.90 28.02 -2.52
C LEU A 282 10.27 27.69 -1.92
N TYR A 283 10.60 26.40 -1.75
CA TYR A 283 11.93 26.07 -1.24
C TYR A 283 13.04 26.50 -2.17
N TRP A 284 12.86 26.36 -3.48
CA TRP A 284 13.86 26.83 -4.44
C TRP A 284 14.05 28.35 -4.33
N CYS A 285 12.98 29.13 -4.21
CA CYS A 285 13.06 30.58 -4.03
C CYS A 285 13.92 30.95 -2.82
N VAL A 286 13.64 30.32 -1.67
CA VAL A 286 14.29 30.69 -0.41
C VAL A 286 15.70 30.11 -0.27
N LEU A 287 15.91 28.84 -0.64
CA LEU A 287 17.17 28.11 -0.37
C LEU A 287 18.20 28.16 -1.50
N GLU A 288 17.77 28.38 -2.75
CA GLU A 288 18.67 28.45 -3.92
C GLU A 288 18.71 29.86 -4.50
N ALA A 289 17.55 30.49 -4.75
CA ALA A 289 17.53 31.84 -5.31
C ALA A 289 17.79 32.93 -4.24
N GLY A 290 17.62 32.62 -2.95
CA GLY A 290 17.76 33.58 -1.86
C GLY A 290 16.79 34.75 -1.95
N LYS A 291 15.60 34.53 -2.50
CA LYS A 291 14.58 35.57 -2.75
C LYS A 291 13.22 35.11 -2.22
N PRO A 292 12.38 36.02 -1.68
CA PRO A 292 10.98 35.70 -1.46
C PRO A 292 10.28 35.42 -2.80
N LEU A 293 9.21 34.64 -2.78
CA LEU A 293 8.42 34.32 -3.97
C LEU A 293 7.90 35.58 -4.65
N SER A 294 7.50 36.59 -3.87
CA SER A 294 7.07 37.91 -4.38
C SER A 294 8.20 38.79 -4.90
N SER A 295 9.46 38.34 -4.94
CA SER A 295 10.58 39.08 -5.58
C SER A 295 11.22 38.32 -6.74
N VAL A 296 10.69 37.17 -7.12
CA VAL A 296 11.20 36.44 -8.29
C VAL A 296 10.86 37.18 -9.58
N LEU A 297 11.84 37.25 -10.48
CA LEU A 297 11.72 37.85 -11.80
C LEU A 297 11.71 36.77 -12.89
N VAL A 298 11.46 37.19 -14.14
CA VAL A 298 11.47 36.28 -15.31
C VAL A 298 12.74 35.44 -15.38
N THR A 299 13.90 36.06 -15.10
CA THR A 299 15.21 35.38 -15.11
C THR A 299 15.29 34.29 -14.05
N ASP A 300 14.72 34.53 -12.87
CA ASP A 300 14.67 33.54 -11.77
C ASP A 300 13.75 32.37 -12.16
N CYS A 301 12.60 32.65 -12.77
CA CYS A 301 11.70 31.61 -13.25
C CYS A 301 12.33 30.71 -14.33
N GLU A 302 13.18 31.25 -15.21
CA GLU A 302 13.96 30.45 -16.16
C GLU A 302 15.02 29.59 -15.44
N GLN A 303 15.67 30.10 -14.39
CA GLN A 303 16.59 29.32 -13.56
C GLN A 303 15.87 28.17 -12.83
N TYR A 304 14.64 28.36 -12.37
CA TYR A 304 13.86 27.27 -11.78
C TYR A 304 13.63 26.11 -12.76
N LYS A 305 13.44 26.38 -14.06
CA LYS A 305 13.35 25.32 -15.08
C LYS A 305 14.64 24.53 -15.20
N VAL A 306 15.79 25.19 -15.10
CA VAL A 306 17.10 24.52 -15.08
C VAL A 306 17.22 23.65 -13.82
N PHE A 307 16.84 24.18 -12.67
CA PHE A 307 16.81 23.45 -11.41
C PHE A 307 15.89 22.22 -11.47
N LEU A 308 14.71 22.30 -12.09
CA LEU A 308 13.80 21.15 -12.21
C LEU A 308 14.41 19.97 -12.98
N LYS A 309 15.39 20.21 -13.85
CA LYS A 309 16.13 19.16 -14.57
C LYS A 309 17.15 18.46 -13.68
N ALA A 310 17.82 19.23 -12.82
CA ALA A 310 18.88 18.74 -11.94
C ALA A 310 18.82 19.47 -10.58
N PRO A 311 17.92 19.06 -9.67
CA PRO A 311 17.81 19.67 -8.35
C PRO A 311 19.08 19.40 -7.52
N GLY A 312 19.51 20.38 -6.73
CA GLY A 312 20.66 20.23 -5.83
C GLY A 312 20.48 19.09 -4.81
N ALA A 313 21.59 18.53 -4.32
CA ALA A 313 21.60 17.34 -3.44
C ALA A 313 20.71 17.50 -2.19
N ARG A 314 20.59 18.72 -1.64
CA ARG A 314 19.72 19.02 -0.49
C ARG A 314 18.23 18.79 -0.74
N PHE A 315 17.79 18.73 -1.99
CA PHE A 315 16.39 18.53 -2.37
C PHE A 315 16.06 17.10 -2.79
N VAL A 316 17.08 16.26 -2.93
CA VAL A 316 17.00 14.93 -3.53
C VAL A 316 17.22 13.87 -2.46
N GLY A 317 16.33 12.87 -2.40
CA GLY A 317 16.46 11.79 -1.42
C GLY A 317 15.63 10.56 -1.73
N ASP A 318 15.80 9.54 -0.89
CA ASP A 318 14.96 8.34 -0.93
C ASP A 318 13.53 8.65 -0.50
N ARG A 319 12.57 7.83 -0.96
CA ARG A 319 11.16 7.99 -0.61
C ARG A 319 10.98 7.84 0.91
N ALA A 320 10.62 8.93 1.57
CA ALA A 320 10.32 8.98 3.00
C ALA A 320 8.96 9.65 3.25
N PRO A 321 8.29 9.35 4.39
CA PRO A 321 7.11 10.09 4.82
C PRO A 321 7.43 11.57 5.02
N ARG A 322 6.50 12.46 4.66
CA ARG A 322 6.65 13.93 4.82
C ARG A 322 6.99 14.37 6.25
N SER A 323 6.65 13.58 7.27
CA SER A 323 6.96 13.85 8.67
C SER A 323 8.36 13.41 9.12
N SER A 324 9.15 12.79 8.23
CA SER A 324 10.47 12.25 8.57
C SER A 324 11.59 13.23 8.26
N ALA A 325 12.58 13.30 9.16
CA ALA A 325 13.87 14.01 9.00
C ALA A 325 14.56 13.79 7.63
N ARG A 326 14.31 12.64 6.99
CA ARG A 326 14.95 12.24 5.72
C ARG A 326 14.15 12.65 4.49
N TRP A 327 12.98 13.26 4.67
CA TRP A 327 12.13 13.64 3.54
C TRP A 327 12.80 14.71 2.69
N ARG A 328 12.60 14.55 1.38
CA ARG A 328 13.12 15.42 0.32
C ARG A 328 12.04 15.64 -0.76
N PRO A 329 11.88 16.84 -1.32
CA PRO A 329 10.85 17.13 -2.32
C PRO A 329 11.04 16.41 -3.66
N PHE A 330 12.26 15.95 -3.96
CA PHE A 330 12.63 15.26 -5.19
C PHE A 330 13.17 13.86 -4.89
N SER A 331 12.86 12.92 -5.78
CA SER A 331 13.48 11.59 -5.81
C SER A 331 14.87 11.65 -6.42
N LYS A 332 15.68 10.61 -6.22
CA LYS A 332 16.97 10.42 -6.91
C LYS A 332 16.84 10.34 -8.43
N GLU A 333 15.69 9.88 -8.92
CA GLU A 333 15.38 9.87 -10.34
C GLU A 333 15.02 11.27 -10.85
N PRO A 334 15.60 11.73 -11.98
CA PRO A 334 15.26 13.00 -12.61
C PRO A 334 13.78 13.08 -13.01
N LEU A 335 13.22 14.29 -13.01
CA LEU A 335 11.85 14.50 -13.47
C LEU A 335 11.75 14.28 -14.98
N SER A 336 10.70 13.56 -15.41
CA SER A 336 10.34 13.48 -16.82
C SER A 336 9.97 14.86 -17.39
N PRO A 337 10.17 15.13 -18.70
CA PRO A 337 9.81 16.40 -19.32
C PRO A 337 8.34 16.81 -19.08
N ALA A 338 7.42 15.84 -19.09
CA ALA A 338 6.02 16.06 -18.78
C ALA A 338 5.80 16.48 -17.30
N SER A 339 6.55 15.91 -16.37
CA SER A 339 6.50 16.30 -14.95
C SER A 339 7.07 17.70 -14.72
N GLN A 340 8.12 18.07 -15.46
CA GLN A 340 8.68 19.43 -15.44
C GLN A 340 7.68 20.46 -15.98
N LEU A 341 7.04 20.16 -17.13
CA LEU A 341 5.99 21.00 -17.69
C LEU A 341 4.82 21.17 -16.70
N HIS A 342 4.36 20.08 -16.09
CA HIS A 342 3.30 20.14 -15.08
C HIS A 342 3.66 21.03 -13.91
N ALA A 343 4.89 20.94 -13.38
CA ALA A 343 5.36 21.81 -12.31
C ALA A 343 5.30 23.30 -12.72
N VAL A 344 5.78 23.64 -13.93
CA VAL A 344 5.73 25.01 -14.48
C VAL A 344 4.29 25.50 -14.63
N VAL A 345 3.40 24.67 -15.17
CA VAL A 345 1.98 25.03 -15.37
C VAL A 345 1.29 25.30 -14.03
N VAL A 346 1.54 24.48 -13.00
CA VAL A 346 0.98 24.69 -11.66
C VAL A 346 1.45 26.01 -11.07
N VAL A 347 2.75 26.30 -11.13
CA VAL A 347 3.31 27.56 -10.61
C VAL A 347 2.76 28.76 -11.39
N ARG A 348 2.74 28.70 -12.73
CA ARG A 348 2.16 29.75 -13.59
C ARG A 348 0.69 30.04 -13.25
N THR A 349 -0.10 28.98 -13.02
CA THR A 349 -1.52 29.11 -12.65
C THR A 349 -1.69 29.78 -11.28
N ALA A 350 -0.84 29.43 -10.31
CA ALA A 350 -0.83 30.07 -9.00
C ALA A 350 -0.46 31.56 -9.10
N PHE A 351 0.58 31.92 -9.85
CA PHE A 351 0.97 33.31 -10.05
C PHE A 351 -0.10 34.13 -10.78
N ALA A 352 -0.77 33.55 -11.78
CA ALA A 352 -1.90 34.20 -12.43
C ALA A 352 -3.02 34.53 -11.43
N TYR A 353 -3.33 33.62 -10.52
CA TYR A 353 -4.25 33.89 -9.42
C TYR A 353 -3.74 34.98 -8.48
N LEU A 354 -2.48 34.91 -8.05
CA LEU A 354 -1.89 35.89 -7.13
C LEU A 354 -1.90 37.31 -7.71
N VAL A 355 -1.76 37.47 -9.02
CA VAL A 355 -1.95 38.76 -9.70
C VAL A 355 -3.43 39.15 -9.77
N ALA A 356 -4.31 38.21 -10.10
CA ALA A 356 -5.75 38.48 -10.21
C ALA A 356 -6.36 38.96 -8.87
N VAL A 357 -5.89 38.42 -7.74
CA VAL A 357 -6.28 38.87 -6.40
C VAL A 357 -5.46 40.05 -5.88
N ARG A 358 -4.58 40.62 -6.71
CA ARG A 358 -3.70 41.75 -6.39
C ARG A 358 -2.79 41.50 -5.19
N TYR A 359 -2.37 40.25 -5.01
CA TYR A 359 -1.26 39.95 -4.10
C TYR A 359 0.08 40.32 -4.75
N LEU A 360 0.23 40.03 -6.05
CA LEU A 360 1.38 40.42 -6.87
C LEU A 360 1.00 41.53 -7.86
N ALA A 361 1.92 42.44 -8.14
CA ALA A 361 1.73 43.53 -9.11
C ALA A 361 1.81 43.04 -10.57
N GLY A 362 2.59 42.00 -10.85
CA GLY A 362 2.74 41.41 -12.18
C GLY A 362 3.08 39.92 -12.16
N ASN A 363 2.90 39.24 -13.28
CA ASN A 363 3.17 37.80 -13.41
C ASN A 363 4.52 37.56 -14.14
N PRO A 364 5.59 37.15 -13.43
CA PRO A 364 6.89 36.87 -14.04
C PRO A 364 6.88 35.64 -14.95
N TRP A 365 5.86 34.77 -14.86
CA TRP A 365 5.75 33.56 -15.69
C TRP A 365 5.18 33.80 -17.09
N LEU A 366 4.75 35.02 -17.43
CA LEU A 366 4.22 35.36 -18.75
C LEU A 366 5.27 35.27 -19.86
N ALA A 367 6.52 35.66 -19.56
CA ALA A 367 7.63 35.67 -20.51
C ALA A 367 8.47 34.38 -20.49
N VAL A 368 8.16 33.45 -19.58
CA VAL A 368 8.90 32.20 -19.40
C VAL A 368 8.42 31.18 -20.41
N LYS A 369 9.31 30.71 -21.28
CA LYS A 369 8.97 29.70 -22.29
C LYS A 369 8.67 28.37 -21.60
N ASP A 370 7.79 27.57 -22.18
CA ASP A 370 7.57 26.21 -21.68
C ASP A 370 8.85 25.37 -21.85
N PRO A 371 9.11 24.39 -20.96
CA PRO A 371 10.15 23.41 -21.20
C PRO A 371 9.96 22.77 -22.58
N ASN A 372 11.04 22.61 -23.34
CA ASN A 372 11.01 21.86 -24.59
C ASN A 372 10.70 20.39 -24.28
N VAL A 373 9.41 20.08 -24.21
CA VAL A 373 8.93 18.72 -24.35
C VAL A 373 9.01 18.48 -25.85
N VAL A 374 10.07 17.81 -26.29
CA VAL A 374 9.97 17.14 -27.58
C VAL A 374 8.79 16.21 -27.39
N GLU A 375 7.66 16.52 -28.03
CA GLU A 375 6.68 15.52 -28.41
C GLU A 375 7.43 14.57 -29.33
N ARG A 376 8.30 13.74 -28.74
CA ARG A 376 8.67 12.51 -29.38
C ARG A 376 7.32 11.88 -29.59
N VAL A 377 6.97 11.66 -30.86
CA VAL A 377 6.04 10.63 -31.25
C VAL A 377 6.70 9.33 -30.77
N HIS A 378 6.73 9.15 -29.46
CA HIS A 378 7.22 7.97 -28.82
C HIS A 378 6.19 6.93 -29.17
N GLU A 379 6.65 5.88 -29.83
CA GLU A 379 6.10 4.55 -29.69
C GLU A 379 5.60 4.35 -28.25
N LEU A 380 4.27 4.43 -28.10
CA LEU A 380 3.47 3.69 -27.13
C LEU A 380 4.10 3.50 -25.73
N GLN A 381 4.31 4.58 -24.98
CA GLN A 381 4.14 4.54 -23.51
C GLN A 381 2.71 4.91 -23.13
N ILE A 382 1.78 4.38 -23.90
CA ILE A 382 0.39 4.16 -23.49
C ILE A 382 0.45 2.80 -22.79
N ASP A 383 -0.17 2.65 -21.63
CA ASP A 383 -0.44 1.32 -21.06
C ASP A 383 -0.99 0.44 -22.20
N LYS A 384 -0.13 -0.43 -22.78
CA LYS A 384 -0.43 -1.06 -24.08
C LYS A 384 -1.77 -1.77 -23.92
N ALA A 385 -2.71 -1.43 -24.80
CA ALA A 385 -3.93 -2.20 -24.93
C ALA A 385 -3.52 -3.66 -25.09
N LEU A 386 -4.08 -4.54 -24.26
CA LEU A 386 -3.91 -5.97 -24.45
C LEU A 386 -4.38 -6.35 -25.86
N SER A 387 -3.65 -7.24 -26.53
CA SER A 387 -4.15 -7.88 -27.75
C SER A 387 -5.48 -8.60 -27.49
N ARG A 388 -6.29 -8.77 -28.55
CA ARG A 388 -7.59 -9.48 -28.45
C ARG A 388 -7.41 -10.88 -27.84
N ASP A 389 -6.49 -11.65 -28.41
CA ASP A 389 -6.21 -13.01 -27.97
C ASP A 389 -5.80 -13.06 -26.50
N LEU A 390 -4.96 -12.12 -26.05
CA LEU A 390 -4.54 -12.05 -24.65
C LEU A 390 -5.70 -11.62 -23.73
N TRP A 391 -6.53 -10.68 -24.15
CA TRP A 391 -7.70 -10.26 -23.38
C TRP A 391 -8.69 -11.41 -23.19
N ASP A 392 -9.01 -12.12 -24.28
CA ASP A 392 -9.93 -13.24 -24.26
C ASP A 392 -9.37 -14.39 -23.40
N GLU A 393 -8.09 -14.72 -23.55
CA GLU A 393 -7.40 -15.73 -22.73
C GLU A 393 -7.43 -15.38 -21.23
N VAL A 394 -7.17 -14.12 -20.86
CA VAL A 394 -7.20 -13.68 -19.46
C VAL A 394 -8.61 -13.81 -18.88
N ILE A 395 -9.64 -13.40 -19.64
CA ILE A 395 -11.03 -13.48 -19.20
C ILE A 395 -11.49 -14.93 -19.11
N GLU A 396 -11.14 -15.79 -20.06
CA GLU A 396 -11.50 -17.20 -20.05
C GLU A 396 -10.89 -17.91 -18.84
N ARG A 397 -9.58 -17.76 -18.60
CA ARG A 397 -8.92 -18.35 -17.44
C ARG A 397 -9.51 -17.86 -16.14
N LEU A 398 -9.73 -16.56 -16.01
CA LEU A 398 -10.33 -16.01 -14.80
C LEU A 398 -11.76 -16.51 -14.59
N THR A 399 -12.53 -16.68 -15.68
CA THR A 399 -13.88 -17.27 -15.64
C THR A 399 -13.84 -18.72 -15.15
N LEU A 400 -12.91 -19.54 -15.64
CA LEU A 400 -12.73 -20.92 -15.15
C LEU A 400 -12.42 -20.95 -13.65
N ARG A 401 -11.50 -20.09 -13.19
CA ARG A 401 -11.17 -19.98 -11.77
C ARG A 401 -12.35 -19.57 -10.90
N CYS A 402 -13.27 -18.76 -11.43
CA CYS A 402 -14.47 -18.32 -10.72
C CYS A 402 -15.48 -19.45 -10.43
N GLN A 403 -15.40 -20.57 -11.16
CA GLN A 403 -16.28 -21.73 -10.96
C GLN A 403 -16.01 -22.45 -9.64
N VAL A 404 -14.81 -22.28 -9.07
CA VAL A 404 -14.46 -22.83 -7.76
C VAL A 404 -15.11 -21.98 -6.65
N PRO A 405 -15.94 -22.57 -5.76
CA PRO A 405 -16.67 -21.83 -4.73
C PRO A 405 -15.77 -20.96 -3.83
N GLU A 406 -14.56 -21.42 -3.51
CA GLU A 406 -13.61 -20.73 -2.64
C GLU A 406 -12.97 -19.49 -3.29
N ASN A 407 -13.03 -19.34 -4.61
CA ASN A 407 -12.38 -18.28 -5.38
C ASN A 407 -13.21 -16.99 -5.50
N SER A 408 -13.82 -16.55 -4.40
CA SER A 408 -14.61 -15.31 -4.33
C SER A 408 -13.80 -14.05 -4.69
N GLN A 409 -12.49 -14.05 -4.40
CA GLN A 409 -11.57 -12.99 -4.83
C GLN A 409 -11.35 -12.93 -6.35
N ASP A 410 -11.51 -14.05 -7.06
CA ASP A 410 -11.42 -14.07 -8.52
C ASP A 410 -12.75 -13.60 -9.15
N ARG A 411 -13.90 -13.90 -8.53
CA ARG A 411 -15.22 -13.40 -8.97
C ARG A 411 -15.31 -11.87 -8.93
N ILE A 412 -14.85 -11.25 -7.85
CA ILE A 412 -14.77 -9.78 -7.79
C ILE A 412 -13.77 -9.21 -8.82
N ALA A 413 -12.64 -9.89 -9.02
CA ALA A 413 -11.65 -9.45 -10.00
C ALA A 413 -12.19 -9.52 -11.43
N LEU A 414 -12.96 -10.58 -11.75
CA LEU A 414 -13.62 -10.73 -13.04
C LEU A 414 -14.63 -9.60 -13.28
N ALA A 415 -15.50 -9.33 -12.30
CA ALA A 415 -16.45 -8.23 -12.38
C ALA A 415 -15.76 -6.87 -12.59
N MET A 416 -14.65 -6.62 -11.88
CA MET A 416 -13.83 -5.42 -12.05
C MET A 416 -13.18 -5.34 -13.43
N MET A 417 -12.54 -6.42 -13.90
CA MET A 417 -11.88 -6.45 -15.20
C MET A 417 -12.87 -6.23 -16.33
N LEU A 418 -14.04 -6.87 -16.28
CA LEU A 418 -15.10 -6.68 -17.27
C LEU A 418 -15.68 -5.26 -17.25
N LEU A 419 -15.92 -4.66 -16.08
CA LEU A 419 -16.34 -3.24 -16.03
C LEU A 419 -15.32 -2.29 -16.68
N LEU A 420 -14.03 -2.59 -16.59
CA LEU A 420 -12.97 -1.81 -17.24
C LEU A 420 -12.87 -2.10 -18.75
N GLY A 421 -12.87 -3.39 -19.11
CA GLY A 421 -12.55 -3.90 -20.44
C GLY A 421 -13.73 -4.14 -21.38
N ASP A 422 -14.97 -4.18 -20.88
CA ASP A 422 -16.20 -4.31 -21.68
C ASP A 422 -17.05 -3.04 -21.70
N SER A 423 -16.92 -2.19 -20.68
CA SER A 423 -17.68 -0.94 -20.57
C SER A 423 -16.79 0.30 -20.77
N GLY A 424 -15.48 0.10 -20.91
CA GLY A 424 -14.51 1.16 -21.11
C GLY A 424 -14.44 2.16 -19.95
N LEU A 425 -14.79 1.79 -18.72
CA LEU A 425 -14.81 2.71 -17.58
C LEU A 425 -13.40 3.06 -17.09
N ARG A 426 -13.26 4.23 -16.45
CA ARG A 426 -12.04 4.54 -15.68
C ARG A 426 -12.09 3.81 -14.35
N ARG A 427 -10.92 3.49 -13.80
CA ARG A 427 -10.76 2.89 -12.47
C ARG A 427 -11.54 3.62 -11.37
N GLU A 428 -11.50 4.95 -11.38
CA GLU A 428 -12.22 5.78 -10.41
C GLU A 428 -13.74 5.75 -10.63
N GLU A 429 -14.19 5.59 -11.88
CA GLU A 429 -15.62 5.45 -12.21
C GLU A 429 -16.15 4.09 -11.77
N VAL A 430 -15.36 3.02 -11.95
CA VAL A 430 -15.67 1.67 -11.43
C VAL A 430 -15.75 1.68 -9.91
N ALA A 431 -14.81 2.34 -9.24
CA ALA A 431 -14.79 2.46 -7.77
C ALA A 431 -16.03 3.19 -7.21
N GLY A 432 -16.55 4.17 -7.96
CA GLY A 432 -17.73 4.95 -7.58
C GLY A 432 -19.06 4.42 -8.13
N ALA A 433 -19.06 3.34 -8.90
CA ALA A 433 -20.28 2.82 -9.52
C ALA A 433 -21.18 2.14 -8.49
N VAL A 434 -22.47 2.47 -8.51
CA VAL A 434 -23.49 1.98 -7.57
C VAL A 434 -24.57 1.19 -8.30
N ARG A 435 -25.24 0.29 -7.59
CA ARG A 435 -26.24 -0.61 -8.18
C ARG A 435 -27.46 0.13 -8.72
N CYS A 436 -27.94 1.16 -8.02
CA CYS A 436 -29.06 1.97 -8.48
C CYS A 436 -28.81 2.76 -9.77
N ALA A 437 -27.53 2.98 -10.13
CA ALA A 437 -27.14 3.63 -11.39
C ALA A 437 -27.08 2.65 -12.58
N LEU A 438 -27.13 1.33 -12.31
CA LEU A 438 -27.18 0.26 -13.32
C LEU A 438 -28.64 -0.12 -13.59
N LYS A 439 -29.12 0.15 -14.79
CA LYS A 439 -30.49 -0.18 -15.21
C LYS A 439 -30.46 -1.08 -16.45
N PRO A 440 -31.53 -1.84 -16.75
CA PRO A 440 -31.65 -2.57 -18.01
C PRO A 440 -31.54 -1.61 -19.21
N ASN A 441 -30.88 -2.05 -20.27
CA ASN A 441 -30.82 -1.30 -21.51
C ASN A 441 -32.15 -1.41 -22.27
N LYS A 442 -32.74 -0.27 -22.66
CA LYS A 442 -34.02 -0.23 -23.37
C LYS A 442 -33.92 -0.67 -24.85
N TRP A 443 -32.71 -0.65 -25.41
CA TRP A 443 -32.48 -0.88 -26.84
C TRP A 443 -31.73 -2.18 -27.15
N ALA A 444 -31.30 -2.93 -26.13
CA ALA A 444 -30.60 -4.19 -26.30
C ALA A 444 -31.08 -5.19 -25.24
N TYR A 445 -31.50 -6.37 -25.71
CA TYR A 445 -31.88 -7.48 -24.85
C TYR A 445 -30.66 -7.98 -24.07
N ASP A 446 -30.83 -8.26 -22.78
CA ASP A 446 -29.79 -8.74 -21.84
C ASP A 446 -28.57 -7.83 -21.57
N ALA A 447 -28.54 -6.61 -22.12
CA ALA A 447 -27.51 -5.63 -21.80
C ALA A 447 -27.95 -4.68 -20.68
N GLY A 448 -26.98 -4.21 -19.90
CA GLY A 448 -27.18 -3.15 -18.93
C GLY A 448 -26.80 -1.78 -19.51
N GLN A 449 -27.28 -0.73 -18.87
CA GLN A 449 -26.80 0.64 -19.03
C GLN A 449 -26.40 1.18 -17.66
N LEU A 450 -25.17 1.67 -17.54
CA LEU A 450 -24.65 2.25 -16.31
C LEU A 450 -24.48 3.75 -16.48
N THR A 451 -25.11 4.53 -15.60
CA THR A 451 -24.88 5.96 -15.52
C THR A 451 -23.66 6.24 -14.66
N VAL A 452 -22.65 6.92 -15.21
CA VAL A 452 -21.43 7.26 -14.49
C VAL A 452 -21.13 8.75 -14.55
N ILE A 453 -20.59 9.26 -13.45
CA ILE A 453 -20.09 10.63 -13.35
C ILE A 453 -18.60 10.61 -13.72
N GLY A 454 -18.29 11.09 -14.92
CA GLY A 454 -16.93 11.17 -15.44
C GLY A 454 -16.16 12.41 -14.98
N LYS A 455 -14.95 12.58 -15.54
CA LYS A 455 -14.07 13.73 -15.27
C LYS A 455 -14.83 15.06 -15.46
N ARG A 456 -14.69 15.97 -14.49
CA ARG A 456 -15.38 17.27 -14.40
C ARG A 456 -16.87 17.19 -14.05
N ASN A 457 -17.29 16.15 -13.34
CA ASN A 457 -18.65 15.97 -12.85
C ASN A 457 -19.68 15.92 -13.98
N LYS A 458 -19.35 15.22 -15.06
CA LYS A 458 -20.20 15.08 -16.25
C LYS A 458 -20.77 13.67 -16.31
N GLU A 459 -22.09 13.58 -16.33
CA GLU A 459 -22.78 12.31 -16.51
C GLU A 459 -22.63 11.80 -17.94
N ARG A 460 -22.45 10.48 -18.06
CA ARG A 460 -22.59 9.76 -19.31
C ARG A 460 -23.10 8.35 -19.04
N ILE A 461 -23.74 7.78 -20.05
CA ILE A 461 -24.22 6.40 -20.02
C ILE A 461 -23.20 5.52 -20.73
N VAL A 462 -22.87 4.37 -20.14
CA VAL A 462 -22.05 3.34 -20.77
C VAL A 462 -22.83 2.02 -20.85
N PRO A 463 -22.68 1.25 -21.94
CA PRO A 463 -23.25 -0.09 -22.02
C PRO A 463 -22.49 -1.04 -21.10
N VAL A 464 -23.21 -1.99 -20.50
CA VAL A 464 -22.67 -3.07 -19.65
C VAL A 464 -23.03 -4.40 -20.29
N SER A 465 -22.02 -5.22 -20.59
CA SER A 465 -22.21 -6.49 -21.29
C SER A 465 -22.94 -7.52 -20.43
N PRO A 466 -23.65 -8.50 -21.03
CA PRO A 466 -24.30 -9.58 -20.28
C PRO A 466 -23.33 -10.35 -19.37
N ARG A 467 -22.12 -10.65 -19.85
CA ARG A 467 -21.08 -11.31 -19.04
C ARG A 467 -20.65 -10.48 -17.83
N THR A 468 -20.64 -9.15 -17.95
CA THR A 468 -20.37 -8.25 -16.82
C THR A 468 -21.49 -8.32 -15.79
N LEU A 469 -22.76 -8.37 -16.22
CA LEU A 469 -23.91 -8.53 -15.33
C LEU A 469 -23.85 -9.86 -14.56
N VAL A 470 -23.50 -10.96 -15.23
CA VAL A 470 -23.30 -12.27 -14.60
C VAL A 470 -22.20 -12.22 -13.54
N ALA A 471 -21.04 -11.64 -13.86
CA ALA A 471 -19.93 -11.52 -12.92
C ALA A 471 -20.27 -10.63 -11.71
N LEU A 472 -21.00 -9.53 -11.93
CA LEU A 472 -21.46 -8.66 -10.85
C LEU A 472 -22.44 -9.38 -9.92
N ARG A 473 -23.40 -10.11 -10.48
CA ARG A 473 -24.36 -10.91 -9.71
C ARG A 473 -23.64 -11.96 -8.84
N ALA A 474 -22.65 -12.67 -9.40
CA ALA A 474 -21.87 -13.64 -8.66
C ALA A 474 -21.11 -13.01 -7.48
N HIS A 475 -20.51 -11.83 -7.68
CA HIS A 475 -19.86 -11.07 -6.61
C HIS A 475 -20.84 -10.57 -5.54
N TRP A 476 -22.06 -10.18 -5.93
CA TRP A 476 -23.09 -9.76 -4.97
C TRP A 476 -23.58 -10.92 -4.10
N ILE A 477 -23.71 -12.11 -4.70
CA ILE A 477 -24.00 -13.35 -3.97
C ILE A 477 -22.91 -13.64 -2.93
N ASP A 478 -21.63 -13.50 -3.29
CA ASP A 478 -20.52 -13.67 -2.32
C ASP A 478 -20.58 -12.69 -1.14
N ARG A 479 -21.22 -11.52 -1.32
CA ARG A 479 -21.45 -10.53 -0.26
C ARG A 479 -22.74 -10.78 0.52
N GLY A 480 -23.52 -11.79 0.17
CA GLY A 480 -24.85 -12.04 0.74
C GLY A 480 -25.86 -10.94 0.41
N MET A 481 -25.75 -10.32 -0.77
CA MET A 481 -26.61 -9.21 -1.21
C MET A 481 -27.45 -9.60 -2.43
N ASP A 482 -28.63 -8.99 -2.54
CA ASP A 482 -29.52 -9.18 -3.70
C ASP A 482 -29.15 -8.21 -4.83
N PHE A 483 -28.67 -8.74 -5.95
CA PHE A 483 -28.35 -7.93 -7.12
C PHE A 483 -29.59 -7.50 -7.90
N ASP A 484 -30.75 -8.14 -7.73
CA ASP A 484 -31.97 -7.77 -8.46
C ASP A 484 -32.72 -6.59 -7.84
N ASP A 485 -32.36 -6.18 -6.62
CA ASP A 485 -32.77 -4.90 -6.06
C ASP A 485 -32.11 -3.76 -6.87
N THR A 486 -32.87 -3.21 -7.83
CA THR A 486 -32.36 -2.16 -8.71
C THR A 486 -32.28 -0.79 -8.05
N ASP A 487 -32.78 -0.62 -6.83
CA ASP A 487 -32.77 0.65 -6.11
C ASP A 487 -31.74 0.68 -4.97
N ASP A 488 -31.02 -0.44 -4.74
CA ASP A 488 -29.93 -0.52 -3.77
C ASP A 488 -28.84 0.54 -4.09
N PRO A 489 -28.54 1.47 -3.16
CA PRO A 489 -27.54 2.53 -3.36
C PRO A 489 -26.09 2.04 -3.19
N ARG A 490 -25.86 0.76 -2.86
CA ARG A 490 -24.54 0.24 -2.56
C ARG A 490 -23.64 0.17 -3.80
N PRO A 491 -22.32 0.23 -3.59
CA PRO A 491 -21.34 0.07 -4.65
C PRO A 491 -21.46 -1.29 -5.35
N LEU A 492 -21.34 -1.29 -6.68
CA LEU A 492 -21.30 -2.50 -7.50
C LEU A 492 -20.16 -3.44 -7.06
N LEU A 493 -19.01 -2.86 -6.66
CA LEU A 493 -17.86 -3.59 -6.14
C LEU A 493 -17.55 -3.14 -4.71
N GLY A 494 -17.51 -4.09 -3.78
CA GLY A 494 -17.28 -3.86 -2.35
C GLY A 494 -16.55 -5.04 -1.71
N PRO A 495 -15.80 -4.83 -0.62
CA PRO A 495 -14.93 -5.85 -0.06
C PRO A 495 -15.71 -7.03 0.51
N LEU A 496 -15.19 -8.24 0.29
CA LEU A 496 -15.73 -9.48 0.88
C LEU A 496 -15.42 -9.62 2.36
N VAL A 497 -14.25 -9.13 2.78
CA VAL A 497 -13.79 -9.13 4.17
C VAL A 497 -13.33 -7.73 4.52
N ILE A 498 -13.92 -7.16 5.57
CA ILE A 498 -13.51 -5.87 6.13
C ILE A 498 -12.40 -6.15 7.15
N PRO A 499 -11.18 -5.60 6.97
CA PRO A 499 -10.11 -5.77 7.95
C PRO A 499 -10.51 -5.13 9.29
N GLY A 500 -10.25 -5.82 10.41
CA GLY A 500 -10.69 -5.40 11.76
C GLY A 500 -9.95 -4.20 12.39
N HIS A 501 -9.37 -3.29 11.60
CA HIS A 501 -8.81 -2.06 12.15
C HIS A 501 -9.84 -0.93 12.09
N GLU A 502 -9.81 -0.04 13.08
CA GLU A 502 -10.80 1.02 13.32
C GLU A 502 -11.15 1.83 12.06
N ALA A 503 -10.16 2.35 11.33
CA ALA A 503 -10.39 3.14 10.12
C ALA A 503 -11.02 2.36 8.94
N ALA A 504 -10.98 1.03 8.93
CA ALA A 504 -11.71 0.21 7.96
C ALA A 504 -13.13 -0.08 8.45
N LEU A 505 -13.29 -0.37 9.73
CA LEU A 505 -14.61 -0.54 10.35
C LEU A 505 -15.45 0.73 10.21
N GLU A 506 -14.92 1.90 10.57
CA GLU A 506 -15.60 3.20 10.41
C GLU A 506 -16.04 3.47 8.97
N ARG A 507 -15.17 3.18 8.00
CA ARG A 507 -15.45 3.41 6.56
C ARG A 507 -16.56 2.51 6.03
N HIS A 508 -16.70 1.30 6.58
CA HIS A 508 -17.68 0.31 6.13
C HIS A 508 -18.84 0.10 7.13
N ALA A 509 -18.92 0.90 8.20
CA ALA A 509 -19.98 0.84 9.21
C ALA A 509 -21.28 1.52 8.76
N ALA A 510 -21.23 2.43 7.78
CA ALA A 510 -22.42 3.11 7.27
C ALA A 510 -23.32 2.14 6.46
N PRO A 511 -24.66 2.34 6.45
CA PRO A 511 -25.59 1.51 5.68
C PRO A 511 -25.30 1.49 4.17
N ASN A 512 -24.70 2.57 3.65
CA ASN A 512 -24.09 2.66 2.32
C ASN A 512 -22.58 2.32 2.42
N ALA A 513 -22.25 1.11 2.85
CA ALA A 513 -20.86 0.70 3.09
C ALA A 513 -19.99 1.06 1.89
N ALA A 514 -18.91 1.80 2.13
CA ALA A 514 -18.08 2.32 1.05
C ALA A 514 -17.52 1.19 0.18
N GLY A 515 -17.41 1.43 -1.12
CA GLY A 515 -16.88 0.46 -2.08
C GLY A 515 -15.36 0.35 -2.01
N TYR A 516 -14.79 -0.32 -3.00
CA TYR A 516 -13.35 -0.27 -3.21
C TYR A 516 -12.91 1.15 -3.59
N THR A 517 -11.76 1.60 -3.06
CA THR A 517 -11.08 2.78 -3.62
C THR A 517 -10.38 2.41 -4.93
N GLY A 518 -10.10 3.38 -5.80
CA GLY A 518 -9.34 3.12 -7.03
C GLY A 518 -7.99 2.44 -6.78
N ASP A 519 -7.29 2.79 -5.69
CA ASP A 519 -6.03 2.12 -5.32
C ASP A 519 -6.23 0.70 -4.82
N ALA A 520 -7.36 0.42 -4.17
CA ALA A 520 -7.72 -0.94 -3.78
C ALA A 520 -8.07 -1.81 -5.01
N LEU A 521 -8.78 -1.26 -6.01
CA LEU A 521 -8.99 -1.92 -7.31
C LEU A 521 -7.67 -2.16 -8.06
N TYR A 522 -6.75 -1.19 -8.05
CA TYR A 522 -5.42 -1.40 -8.63
C TYR A 522 -4.68 -2.56 -7.99
N ARG A 523 -4.71 -2.67 -6.65
CA ARG A 523 -4.10 -3.80 -5.94
C ARG A 523 -4.80 -5.11 -6.22
N LEU A 524 -6.14 -5.12 -6.34
CA LEU A 524 -6.90 -6.30 -6.74
C LEU A 524 -6.49 -6.77 -8.14
N PHE A 525 -6.38 -5.84 -9.09
CA PHE A 525 -5.90 -6.10 -10.45
C PHE A 525 -4.51 -6.74 -10.45
N GLN A 526 -3.53 -6.10 -9.80
CA GLN A 526 -2.16 -6.61 -9.73
C GLN A 526 -2.07 -7.96 -9.02
N ALA A 527 -2.84 -8.16 -7.95
CA ALA A 527 -2.91 -9.44 -7.25
C ALA A 527 -3.52 -10.54 -8.14
N THR A 528 -4.51 -10.22 -8.96
CA THR A 528 -5.16 -11.16 -9.88
C THR A 528 -4.22 -11.58 -11.00
N LEU A 529 -3.53 -10.64 -11.64
CA LEU A 529 -2.50 -10.96 -12.64
C LEU A 529 -1.40 -11.85 -12.05
N LYS A 530 -0.98 -11.57 -10.81
CA LYS A 530 -0.02 -12.42 -10.10
C LYS A 530 -0.57 -13.83 -9.84
N ARG A 531 -1.85 -13.99 -9.51
CA ARG A 531 -2.49 -15.31 -9.34
C ARG A 531 -2.53 -16.07 -10.66
N LEU A 532 -3.01 -15.43 -11.73
CA LEU A 532 -3.07 -16.02 -13.07
C LEU A 532 -1.69 -16.44 -13.59
N ARG A 533 -0.63 -15.71 -13.23
CA ARG A 533 0.77 -16.09 -13.54
C ARG A 533 1.20 -17.37 -12.84
N LEU A 534 0.79 -17.55 -11.58
CA LEU A 534 1.29 -18.61 -10.70
C LEU A 534 0.38 -19.84 -10.71
N ASP A 535 -0.62 -19.88 -11.58
CA ASP A 535 -1.61 -20.95 -11.65
C ASP A 535 -1.01 -22.22 -12.27
N PRO A 536 -0.81 -23.30 -11.48
CA PRO A 536 -0.17 -24.52 -11.97
C PRO A 536 -1.06 -25.34 -12.90
N ASP A 537 -2.38 -25.13 -12.87
CA ASP A 537 -3.36 -25.94 -13.61
C ASP A 537 -3.60 -25.43 -15.04
N THR A 538 -2.75 -24.54 -15.54
CA THR A 538 -2.94 -23.93 -16.86
C THR A 538 -2.33 -24.80 -17.98
N PRO A 539 -3.12 -25.34 -18.92
CA PRO A 539 -2.65 -26.35 -19.90
C PRO A 539 -1.56 -25.86 -20.86
N ALA A 540 -1.49 -24.55 -21.07
CA ALA A 540 -0.39 -23.85 -21.73
C ALA A 540 -0.17 -22.55 -20.96
N GLY A 541 0.95 -22.39 -20.25
CA GLY A 541 1.26 -21.11 -19.57
C GLY A 541 1.21 -19.92 -20.54
N PHE A 542 1.04 -18.70 -20.05
CA PHE A 542 1.20 -17.50 -20.89
C PHE A 542 2.57 -17.53 -21.57
N THR A 543 2.65 -17.13 -22.85
CA THR A 543 3.95 -17.00 -23.53
C THR A 543 4.81 -15.94 -22.83
N SER A 544 6.13 -15.97 -23.04
CA SER A 544 7.02 -14.96 -22.44
C SER A 544 6.67 -13.52 -22.85
N GLU A 545 6.11 -13.35 -24.04
CA GLU A 545 5.64 -12.06 -24.55
C GLU A 545 4.36 -11.61 -23.83
N GLN A 546 3.34 -12.45 -23.78
CA GLN A 546 2.10 -12.21 -23.02
C GLN A 546 2.40 -11.93 -21.54
N PHE A 547 3.40 -12.63 -20.98
CA PHE A 547 3.83 -12.43 -19.62
C PHE A 547 4.37 -11.01 -19.38
N ASN A 548 5.23 -10.52 -20.28
CA ASN A 548 5.78 -9.17 -20.18
C ASN A 548 4.70 -8.09 -20.38
N GLU A 549 3.74 -8.34 -21.28
CA GLU A 549 2.61 -7.47 -21.52
C GLU A 549 1.73 -7.35 -20.27
N LEU A 550 1.35 -8.47 -19.64
CA LEU A 550 0.59 -8.46 -18.39
C LEU A 550 1.38 -7.85 -17.22
N ALA A 551 2.69 -8.07 -17.14
CA ALA A 551 3.52 -7.55 -16.06
C ALA A 551 3.60 -6.01 -16.04
N THR A 552 3.38 -5.37 -17.19
CA THR A 552 3.38 -3.91 -17.32
C THR A 552 1.98 -3.31 -17.38
N ALA A 553 0.94 -4.13 -17.46
CA ALA A 553 -0.43 -3.69 -17.55
C ALA A 553 -0.90 -2.97 -16.27
N SER A 554 -1.72 -1.94 -16.47
CA SER A 554 -2.45 -1.23 -15.42
C SER A 554 -3.97 -1.39 -15.67
N PRO A 555 -4.84 -1.07 -14.69
CA PRO A 555 -6.29 -1.00 -14.95
C PRO A 555 -6.68 -0.08 -16.12
N HIS A 556 -5.82 0.89 -16.48
CA HIS A 556 -6.05 1.75 -17.63
C HIS A 556 -5.77 1.03 -18.97
N ALA A 557 -4.90 0.01 -18.98
CA ALA A 557 -4.67 -0.84 -20.14
C ALA A 557 -5.97 -1.50 -20.61
N LEU A 558 -6.80 -2.00 -19.68
CA LEU A 558 -8.08 -2.64 -20.02
C LEU A 558 -9.06 -1.68 -20.70
N ARG A 559 -9.09 -0.42 -20.25
CA ARG A 559 -9.88 0.62 -20.90
C ARG A 559 -9.37 0.92 -22.30
N HIS A 560 -8.05 0.89 -22.51
CA HIS A 560 -7.46 1.02 -23.84
C HIS A 560 -7.78 -0.18 -24.73
N THR A 561 -7.71 -1.40 -24.19
CA THR A 561 -8.18 -2.63 -24.85
C THR A 561 -9.61 -2.46 -25.34
N TRP A 562 -10.55 -2.07 -24.48
CA TRP A 562 -11.94 -1.83 -24.88
C TRP A 562 -12.04 -0.89 -26.07
N GLY A 563 -11.35 0.24 -26.00
CA GLY A 563 -11.41 1.24 -27.05
C GLY A 563 -10.83 0.74 -28.37
N THR A 564 -9.69 0.06 -28.34
CA THR A 564 -9.03 -0.49 -29.52
C THR A 564 -9.92 -1.54 -30.17
N LEU A 565 -10.41 -2.52 -29.38
CA LEU A 565 -11.29 -3.59 -29.87
C LEU A 565 -12.60 -3.03 -30.43
N ALA A 566 -13.21 -2.03 -29.78
CA ALA A 566 -14.45 -1.43 -30.28
C ALA A 566 -14.26 -0.79 -31.67
N VAL A 567 -13.14 -0.11 -31.91
CA VAL A 567 -12.83 0.49 -33.21
C VAL A 567 -12.49 -0.58 -34.25
N GLU A 568 -11.76 -1.63 -33.87
CA GLU A 568 -11.49 -2.80 -34.72
C GLU A 568 -12.77 -3.53 -35.13
N ASP A 569 -13.73 -3.66 -34.21
CA ASP A 569 -15.06 -4.25 -34.43
C ASP A 569 -16.00 -3.32 -35.23
N GLY A 570 -15.48 -2.19 -35.71
CA GLY A 570 -16.17 -1.31 -36.64
C GLY A 570 -17.00 -0.20 -35.99
N MET A 571 -16.99 -0.06 -34.65
CA MET A 571 -17.72 1.01 -33.95
C MET A 571 -17.31 2.39 -34.48
N PRO A 572 -18.27 3.28 -34.78
CA PRO A 572 -17.95 4.65 -35.16
C PRO A 572 -17.11 5.36 -34.10
N LEU A 573 -16.07 6.09 -34.52
CA LEU A 573 -15.08 6.69 -33.62
C LEU A 573 -15.72 7.71 -32.67
N ASP A 574 -16.70 8.46 -33.13
CA ASP A 574 -17.48 9.41 -32.34
C ASP A 574 -18.27 8.70 -31.22
N VAL A 575 -18.86 7.53 -31.51
CA VAL A 575 -19.56 6.69 -30.52
C VAL A 575 -18.56 6.13 -29.49
N ALA A 576 -17.44 5.58 -29.93
CA ALA A 576 -16.40 5.08 -29.04
C ALA A 576 -15.83 6.20 -28.14
N GLN A 577 -15.62 7.40 -28.69
CA GLN A 577 -15.19 8.58 -27.94
C GLN A 577 -16.24 9.04 -26.92
N ALA A 578 -17.52 8.98 -27.27
CA ALA A 578 -18.63 9.34 -26.37
C ALA A 578 -18.69 8.38 -25.17
N ILE A 579 -18.61 7.07 -25.41
CA ILE A 579 -18.59 6.05 -24.34
C ILE A 579 -17.36 6.22 -23.43
N LEU A 580 -16.20 6.52 -24.01
CA LEU A 580 -14.99 6.84 -23.24
C LEU A 580 -15.07 8.23 -22.57
N GLY A 581 -15.93 9.12 -23.02
CA GLY A 581 -15.99 10.50 -22.54
C GLY A 581 -14.71 11.28 -22.86
N HIS A 582 -14.18 11.12 -24.09
CA HIS A 582 -13.09 11.95 -24.63
C HIS A 582 -13.67 13.20 -25.30
N ARG A 583 -13.12 14.38 -25.02
CA ARG A 583 -13.60 15.68 -25.58
C ARG A 583 -12.71 16.23 -26.69
N SER A 584 -11.48 15.73 -26.80
CA SER A 584 -10.51 16.17 -27.81
C SER A 584 -9.99 14.95 -28.57
N PRO A 585 -9.85 15.04 -29.90
CA PRO A 585 -9.18 14.03 -30.70
C PRO A 585 -7.70 13.82 -30.33
N SER A 586 -7.10 14.55 -29.39
CA SER A 586 -5.69 14.34 -29.01
C SER A 586 -5.43 13.08 -28.17
N THR A 587 -6.43 12.54 -27.45
CA THR A 587 -6.35 11.20 -26.81
C THR A 587 -6.56 10.04 -27.80
N THR A 588 -6.57 10.34 -29.10
CA THR A 588 -6.91 9.42 -30.21
C THR A 588 -5.68 8.79 -30.84
N ALA A 589 -4.46 9.06 -30.35
CA ALA A 589 -3.22 8.50 -30.89
C ALA A 589 -3.27 6.96 -31.00
N ILE A 590 -3.95 6.29 -30.06
CA ILE A 590 -4.22 4.84 -30.08
C ILE A 590 -5.07 4.44 -31.29
N TYR A 591 -6.06 5.25 -31.66
CA TYR A 591 -6.97 5.00 -32.77
C TYR A 591 -6.44 5.48 -34.12
N VAL A 592 -5.31 6.19 -34.15
CA VAL A 592 -4.71 6.67 -35.41
C VAL A 592 -4.32 5.49 -36.30
N GLN A 593 -3.79 4.39 -35.75
CA GLN A 593 -3.42 3.22 -36.55
C GLN A 593 -4.64 2.53 -37.18
N ALA A 594 -5.71 2.32 -36.39
CA ALA A 594 -6.97 1.76 -36.90
C ALA A 594 -7.63 2.69 -37.93
N LYS A 595 -7.58 4.01 -37.70
CA LYS A 595 -8.05 5.02 -38.66
C LYS A 595 -7.24 4.99 -39.95
N THR A 596 -5.91 4.91 -39.88
CA THR A 596 -5.03 4.83 -41.05
C THR A 596 -5.29 3.56 -41.85
N LYS A 597 -5.40 2.40 -41.18
CA LYS A 597 -5.79 1.13 -41.82
C LYS A 597 -7.13 1.25 -42.54
N ARG A 598 -8.15 1.79 -41.86
CA ARG A 598 -9.50 1.98 -42.42
C ARG A 598 -9.52 2.96 -43.60
N ILE A 599 -8.73 4.05 -43.54
CA ILE A 599 -8.56 4.98 -44.67
C ILE A 599 -7.98 4.26 -45.88
N LEU A 600 -6.95 3.43 -45.68
CA LEU A 600 -6.31 2.67 -46.75
C LEU A 600 -7.26 1.60 -47.33
N GLU A 601 -8.00 0.88 -46.49
CA GLU A 601 -8.97 -0.15 -46.91
C GLU A 601 -10.17 0.45 -47.67
N GLU A 602 -10.78 1.52 -47.15
CA GLU A 602 -11.89 2.21 -47.83
C GLU A 602 -11.41 2.92 -49.10
N GLY A 603 -10.20 3.49 -49.10
CA GLY A 603 -9.55 4.00 -50.30
C GLY A 603 -9.35 2.91 -51.35
N ALA A 604 -8.85 1.75 -50.96
CA ALA A 604 -8.70 0.60 -51.84
C ALA A 604 -10.05 0.10 -52.41
N ARG A 605 -11.09 0.02 -51.58
CA ARG A 605 -12.46 -0.31 -52.04
C ARG A 605 -13.02 0.72 -53.03
N TYR A 606 -12.76 2.01 -52.80
CA TYR A 606 -13.16 3.08 -53.70
C TYR A 606 -12.48 2.94 -55.08
N PHE A 607 -11.18 2.66 -55.10
CA PHE A 607 -10.45 2.42 -56.35
C PHE A 607 -10.90 1.13 -57.07
N ALA A 608 -11.16 0.06 -56.33
CA ALA A 608 -11.67 -1.20 -56.87
C ALA A 608 -13.03 -1.01 -57.57
N LYS A 609 -13.98 -0.31 -56.94
CA LYS A 609 -15.29 0.02 -57.53
C LYS A 609 -15.22 0.87 -58.80
N ARG A 610 -14.14 1.65 -58.99
CA ARG A 610 -13.92 2.44 -60.20
C ARG A 610 -13.27 1.64 -61.33
N ARG A 611 -12.45 0.65 -61.00
CA ARG A 611 -11.85 -0.26 -61.99
C ARG A 611 -12.91 -1.13 -62.67
N ASP A 612 -13.89 -1.62 -61.92
CA ASP A 612 -15.02 -2.39 -62.48
C ASP A 612 -15.92 -1.55 -63.39
N LYS A 613 -16.08 -0.24 -63.10
CA LYS A 613 -16.87 0.68 -63.93
C LYS A 613 -16.15 1.16 -65.19
N SER A 614 -14.84 0.95 -65.30
CA SER A 614 -14.06 1.29 -66.50
C SER A 614 -13.82 0.10 -67.42
N GLN A 615 -14.22 -1.11 -66.99
CA GLN A 615 -14.11 -2.37 -67.74
C GLN A 615 -15.47 -2.92 -68.20
N GLN A 616 -16.58 -2.27 -67.82
CA GLN A 616 -17.88 -2.34 -68.48
C GLN A 616 -18.03 -1.14 -69.40
#